data_AF-A0A379SBY4-F1
#
_entry.id   AF-A0A379SBY4-F1
#
_cell.length_a   1.000
_cell.length_b   1.000
_cell.length_c   1.000
_cell.angle_alpha   90.00
_cell.angle_beta   90.00
_cell.angle_gamma   90.00
#
_symmetry.space_group_name_H-M   'P 1'
#
loop_
_entity.id
_entity.type
_entity.pdbx_description
1 polymer ?
#
loop_
_entity_poly.entity_id
_entity_poly.type
_entity_poly.pdbx_seq_one_letter_code
_entity_poly.pdbx_strand_id
1 'polypeptide(L)'
;MMKWDWIFFDADETLFTFDSFTGLQRMFLDYSVTFTAEDFQDYQAVNKPLWVDYQNGAITSLQLQHARFQSWAERLNVAPGLLNDAFINAMAEICSPLAGRRFAA
;
A
#
# COMPACT_ATOMS: atom_id res chain seq x y z
N MET A 1 17.33 -32.04 5.41
CA MET A 1 17.77 -31.33 4.19
C MET A 1 17.03 -30.00 4.19
N MET A 2 17.79 -28.89 4.27
CA MET A 2 17.34 -27.52 4.65
C MET A 2 16.12 -27.06 3.83
N LYS A 3 14.97 -26.76 4.46
CA LYS A 3 14.54 -25.51 5.14
C LYS A 3 14.31 -24.33 4.17
N TRP A 4 13.04 -24.03 3.95
CA TRP A 4 12.58 -22.67 3.68
C TRP A 4 11.62 -22.29 4.80
N ASP A 5 12.14 -21.46 5.70
CA ASP A 5 11.43 -20.74 6.75
C ASP A 5 10.69 -19.57 6.11
N TRP A 6 9.43 -19.75 5.70
CA TRP A 6 8.57 -18.60 5.38
C TRP A 6 7.24 -18.79 6.08
N ILE A 7 7.18 -18.26 7.31
CA ILE A 7 5.90 -17.90 7.91
C ILE A 7 5.42 -16.69 7.12
N PHE A 8 4.40 -16.88 6.28
CA PHE A 8 3.65 -15.76 5.70
C PHE A 8 2.86 -15.14 6.85
N PHE A 9 3.40 -14.10 7.47
CA PHE A 9 2.60 -13.26 8.35
C PHE A 9 1.71 -12.40 7.45
N ASP A 10 0.40 -12.53 7.59
CA ASP A 10 -0.54 -11.51 7.15
C ASP A 10 -0.12 -10.20 7.83
N ALA A 11 0.41 -9.26 7.06
CA ALA A 11 0.65 -7.89 7.53
C ALA A 11 -0.67 -7.17 7.80
N ASP A 12 -1.78 -7.72 7.30
CA ASP A 12 -3.12 -7.35 7.72
C ASP A 12 -3.41 -8.03 9.07
N GLU A 13 -3.24 -7.27 10.15
CA GLU A 13 -3.67 -7.57 11.54
C GLU A 13 -2.74 -8.39 12.48
N THR A 14 -1.43 -8.53 12.24
CA THR A 14 -0.58 -9.24 13.25
C THR A 14 0.67 -8.55 13.80
N LEU A 15 1.24 -7.52 13.17
CA LEU A 15 2.43 -6.84 13.76
C LEU A 15 2.50 -5.32 13.56
N PHE A 16 1.76 -4.78 12.60
CA PHE A 16 1.64 -3.35 12.37
C PHE A 16 0.17 -3.09 11.99
N THR A 17 -0.45 -2.05 12.55
CA THR A 17 -1.66 -1.50 11.94
C THR A 17 -1.21 -0.75 10.70
N PHE A 18 -1.10 -1.44 9.56
CA PHE A 18 -0.91 -0.79 8.26
C PHE A 18 -2.20 -0.03 7.93
N ASP A 19 -2.32 1.17 8.48
CA ASP A 19 -3.42 2.07 8.17
C ASP A 19 -3.20 2.63 6.76
N SER A 20 -3.60 1.83 5.77
CA SER A 20 -3.56 2.20 4.36
C SER A 20 -4.35 3.48 4.08
N PHE A 21 -5.38 3.79 4.87
CA PHE A 21 -6.14 5.02 4.71
C PHE A 21 -5.30 6.23 5.10
N THR A 22 -4.69 6.22 6.29
CA THR A 22 -3.75 7.30 6.71
C THR A 22 -2.56 7.42 5.77
N GLY A 23 -2.03 6.31 5.26
CA GLY A 23 -0.96 6.32 4.25
C GLY A 23 -1.35 6.99 2.94
N LEU A 24 -2.53 6.66 2.42
CA LEU A 24 -3.07 7.29 1.21
C LEU A 24 -3.34 8.77 1.46
N GLN A 25 -3.92 9.15 2.62
CA GLN A 25 -4.11 10.55 2.98
C GLN A 25 -2.80 11.33 2.98
N ARG A 26 -1.77 10.81 3.68
CA ARG A 26 -0.44 11.43 3.72
C ARG A 26 0.16 11.60 2.34
N MET A 27 0.10 10.56 1.50
CA MET A 27 0.61 10.58 0.14
C MET A 27 -0.12 11.63 -0.72
N PHE A 28 -1.45 11.66 -0.69
CA PHE A 28 -2.25 12.55 -1.54
C PHE A 28 -2.16 14.03 -1.13
N LEU A 29 -1.76 14.34 0.11
CA LEU A 29 -1.46 15.70 0.53
C LEU A 29 -0.34 16.34 -0.31
N ASP A 30 0.67 15.58 -0.73
CA ASP A 30 1.75 16.09 -1.59
C ASP A 30 1.25 16.49 -2.99
N TYR A 31 0.07 15.99 -3.38
CA TYR A 31 -0.64 16.35 -4.62
C TYR A 31 -1.72 17.41 -4.40
N SER A 32 -1.78 18.05 -3.22
CA SER A 32 -2.85 18.97 -2.82
C SER A 32 -4.26 18.35 -2.85
N VAL A 33 -4.35 17.03 -2.66
CA VAL A 33 -5.62 16.29 -2.63
C VAL A 33 -5.98 15.95 -1.19
N THR A 34 -7.17 16.37 -0.77
CA THR A 34 -7.79 15.87 0.46
C THR A 34 -8.43 14.52 0.18
N PHE A 35 -7.70 13.44 0.47
CA PHE A 35 -8.20 12.08 0.24
C PHE A 35 -9.26 11.72 1.30
N THR A 36 -10.48 11.45 0.84
CA THR A 36 -11.66 11.24 1.68
C THR A 36 -11.98 9.77 1.92
N ALA A 37 -12.94 9.49 2.81
CA ALA A 37 -13.42 8.13 3.02
C ALA A 37 -14.14 7.55 1.78
N GLU A 38 -14.76 8.39 0.96
CA GLU A 38 -15.38 7.99 -0.31
C GLU A 38 -14.31 7.59 -1.32
N ASP A 39 -13.26 8.40 -1.48
CA ASP A 39 -12.11 8.07 -2.31
C ASP A 39 -11.44 6.74 -1.90
N PHE A 40 -11.39 6.48 -0.60
CA PHE A 40 -10.87 5.22 -0.07
C PHE A 40 -11.76 4.02 -0.40
N GLN A 41 -13.08 4.18 -0.37
CA GLN A 41 -14.01 3.13 -0.77
C GLN A 41 -13.84 2.79 -2.26
N ASP A 42 -13.76 3.81 -3.11
CA ASP A 42 -13.50 3.66 -4.55
C ASP A 42 -12.16 2.96 -4.81
N TYR A 43 -11.10 3.39 -4.11
CA TYR A 43 -9.80 2.74 -4.19
C TYR A 43 -9.88 1.27 -3.75
N GLN A 44 -10.54 0.96 -2.64
CA GLN A 44 -10.66 -0.40 -2.12
C GLN A 44 -11.47 -1.32 -3.04
N ALA A 45 -12.46 -0.80 -3.76
CA ALA A 45 -13.22 -1.55 -4.75
C ALA A 45 -12.35 -2.06 -5.91
N VAL A 46 -11.26 -1.34 -6.23
CA VAL A 46 -10.28 -1.73 -7.25
C VAL A 46 -9.12 -2.53 -6.64
N ASN A 47 -8.58 -2.08 -5.51
CA ASN A 47 -7.40 -2.67 -4.88
C ASN A 47 -7.66 -4.10 -4.39
N LYS A 48 -8.80 -4.38 -3.75
CA LYS A 48 -9.08 -5.71 -3.17
C LYS A 48 -9.12 -6.84 -4.23
N PRO A 49 -9.87 -6.72 -5.36
CA PRO A 49 -9.85 -7.75 -6.40
C PRO A 49 -8.46 -7.96 -7.00
N LEU A 50 -7.67 -6.90 -7.20
CA LEU A 50 -6.32 -7.02 -7.75
C LEU A 50 -5.38 -7.82 -6.84
N TRP A 51 -5.54 -7.71 -5.52
CA TRP A 51 -4.79 -8.56 -4.57
C TRP A 51 -5.17 -10.03 -4.72
N VAL A 52 -6.44 -10.34 -4.94
CA VAL A 52 -6.89 -11.72 -5.22
C VAL A 52 -6.30 -12.23 -6.53
N ASP A 53 -6.30 -11.43 -7.59
CA ASP A 53 -5.70 -11.79 -8.87
C ASP A 53 -4.19 -12.03 -8.74
N TYR A 54 -3.49 -11.21 -7.94
CA TYR A 54 -2.07 -11.38 -7.66
C TYR A 54 -1.79 -12.69 -6.90
N GLN A 55 -2.58 -12.97 -5.84
CA GLN A 55 -2.47 -14.21 -5.07
C GLN A 55 -2.72 -15.46 -5.93
N ASN A 56 -3.63 -15.36 -6.89
CA ASN A 56 -3.92 -16.42 -7.86
C ASN A 56 -2.84 -16.53 -8.97
N GLY A 57 -1.84 -15.65 -8.99
CA GLY A 57 -0.82 -15.60 -10.03
C GLY A 57 -1.32 -15.10 -11.39
N ALA A 58 -2.53 -14.52 -11.44
CA ALA A 58 -3.13 -13.99 -12.66
C ALA A 58 -2.47 -12.67 -13.11
N ILE A 59 -1.96 -11.89 -12.15
CA ILE A 59 -1.18 -10.68 -12.41
C ILE A 59 0.15 -10.70 -11.66
N THR A 60 1.12 -9.97 -12.17
CA THR A 60 2.41 -9.73 -11.52
C THR A 60 2.30 -8.65 -10.45
N SER A 61 3.29 -8.59 -9.54
CA SER A 61 3.37 -7.53 -8.53
C SER A 61 3.43 -6.14 -9.18
N LEU A 62 4.15 -5.99 -10.30
CA LEU A 62 4.23 -4.72 -11.04
C LEU A 62 2.86 -4.29 -11.59
N GLN A 63 2.10 -5.24 -12.13
CA GLN A 63 0.74 -4.97 -12.62
C GLN A 63 -0.19 -4.56 -11.47
N LEU A 64 -0.13 -5.23 -10.31
CA LEU A 64 -0.88 -4.83 -9.12
C LEU A 64 -0.53 -3.40 -8.68
N GLN A 65 0.77 -3.10 -8.55
CA GLN A 65 1.28 -1.80 -8.12
C GLN A 65 0.80 -0.66 -9.03
N HIS A 66 0.75 -0.89 -10.34
CA HIS A 66 0.28 0.12 -11.29
C HIS A 66 -1.25 0.19 -11.35
N ALA A 67 -1.93 -0.95 -11.49
CA ALA A 67 -3.36 -1.00 -11.74
C ALA A 67 -4.18 -0.39 -10.58
N ARG A 68 -3.76 -0.60 -9.32
CA ARG A 68 -4.46 -0.06 -8.16
C ARG A 68 -4.43 1.47 -8.06
N PHE A 69 -3.48 2.11 -8.74
CA PHE A 69 -3.33 3.57 -8.79
C PHE A 69 -3.70 4.18 -10.14
N GLN A 70 -4.09 3.38 -11.13
CA GLN A 70 -4.29 3.83 -12.50
C GLN A 70 -5.27 5.01 -12.61
N SER A 71 -6.45 4.91 -11.97
CA SER A 71 -7.47 5.97 -12.02
C SER A 71 -6.99 7.29 -11.39
N TRP A 72 -6.23 7.21 -10.31
CA TRP A 72 -5.64 8.39 -9.65
C TRP A 72 -4.49 8.97 -10.44
N ALA A 73 -3.67 8.12 -11.07
CA ALA A 73 -2.58 8.52 -11.93
C ALA A 73 -3.09 9.32 -13.13
N GLU A 74 -4.20 8.89 -13.74
CA GLU A 74 -4.89 9.61 -14.81
C GLU A 74 -5.43 10.97 -14.34
N ARG A 75 -6.10 11.01 -13.17
CA ARG A 75 -6.63 12.27 -12.60
C ARG A 75 -5.54 13.29 -12.28
N LEU A 76 -4.38 12.83 -11.80
CA LEU A 76 -3.25 13.66 -11.41
C LEU A 76 -2.25 13.90 -12.54
N ASN A 77 -2.45 13.27 -13.70
CA ASN A 77 -1.54 13.31 -14.84
C ASN A 77 -0.10 12.90 -14.48
N VAL A 78 0.05 11.79 -13.75
CA VAL A 78 1.34 11.19 -13.36
C VAL A 78 1.39 9.72 -13.74
N ALA A 79 2.57 9.11 -13.69
CA ALA A 79 2.70 7.67 -13.89
C ALA A 79 2.20 6.89 -12.64
N PRO A 80 1.44 5.79 -12.79
CA PRO A 80 0.94 5.00 -11.66
C PRO A 80 2.04 4.48 -10.73
N GLY A 81 3.20 4.13 -11.29
CA GLY A 81 4.37 3.72 -10.50
C GLY A 81 4.85 4.79 -9.52
N LEU A 82 4.76 6.08 -9.89
CA LEU A 82 5.11 7.19 -9.00
C LEU A 82 4.17 7.29 -7.80
N LEU A 83 2.87 7.00 -7.99
CA LEU A 83 1.92 6.94 -6.88
C LEU A 83 2.18 5.74 -5.99
N ASN A 84 2.54 4.59 -6.56
CA ASN A 84 2.94 3.44 -5.76
C ASN A 84 4.18 3.76 -4.89
N ASP A 85 5.21 4.36 -5.48
CA ASP A 85 6.43 4.73 -4.76
C ASP A 85 6.14 5.77 -3.67
N ALA A 86 5.33 6.79 -3.99
CA ALA A 86 4.89 7.78 -3.02
C ALA A 86 4.10 7.15 -1.87
N PHE A 87 3.23 6.18 -2.15
CA PHE A 87 2.49 5.44 -1.13
C PHE A 87 3.44 4.66 -0.20
N ILE A 88 4.41 3.93 -0.75
CA ILE A 88 5.39 3.19 0.05
C ILE A 88 6.23 4.14 0.93
N ASN A 89 6.65 5.28 0.39
CA ASN A 89 7.36 6.30 1.15
C ASN A 89 6.49 6.88 2.27
N ALA A 90 5.23 7.21 1.99
CA ALA A 90 4.28 7.66 2.99
C ALA A 90 4.06 6.61 4.10
N MET A 91 3.92 5.33 3.73
CA MET A 91 3.82 4.22 4.69
C MET A 91 5.08 4.11 5.55
N ALA A 92 6.27 4.31 4.99
CA ALA A 92 7.53 4.31 5.73
C ALA A 92 7.64 5.49 6.71
N GLU A 93 7.13 6.66 6.34
CA GLU A 93 7.08 7.85 7.22
C GLU A 93 6.11 7.64 8.40
N ILE A 94 4.93 7.06 8.16
CA ILE A 94 3.91 6.88 9.21
C ILE A 94 4.11 5.62 10.05
N CYS A 95 4.88 4.63 9.56
CA CYS A 95 5.28 3.47 10.33
C CYS A 95 6.29 3.87 11.42
N SER A 96 5.79 4.50 12.48
CA SER A 96 6.50 4.54 13.76
C SER A 96 6.59 3.11 14.32
N PRO A 97 7.77 2.65 14.76
CA PRO A 97 7.84 1.41 15.52
C PRO A 97 6.92 1.55 16.73
N LEU A 98 6.05 0.55 16.95
CA LEU A 98 5.23 0.44 18.16
C LEU A 98 6.09 0.81 19.38
N ALA A 99 5.62 1.78 20.17
CA ALA A 99 6.33 2.28 21.33
C ALA A 99 6.79 1.11 22.23
N GLY A 100 8.10 0.82 22.25
CA GLY A 100 8.67 -0.19 23.14
C GLY A 100 9.84 -1.03 22.59
N ARG A 101 10.13 -1.08 21.29
CA ARG A 101 11.32 -1.80 20.78
C ARG A 101 12.41 -0.83 20.34
N ARG A 102 13.38 -0.60 21.23
CA ARG A 102 14.70 -0.08 20.86
C ARG A 102 15.36 -1.09 19.91
N PHE A 103 15.69 -0.65 18.70
CA PHE A 103 16.70 -1.33 17.91
C PHE A 103 18.05 -1.01 18.56
N ALA A 104 18.65 -2.02 19.20
CA ALA A 104 20.07 -1.96 19.54
C ALA A 104 20.85 -2.13 18.23
N ALA A 105 21.74 -1.17 17.97
CA ALA A 105 22.71 -1.22 16.88
C ALA A 105 23.71 -2.36 17.06
#